data_AF-A0A2K9E1D4-F1
#
_entry.id   AF-A0A2K9E1D4-F1
#
_cell.length_a   1.000
_cell.length_b   1.000
_cell.length_c   1.000
_cell.angle_alpha   90.00
_cell.angle_beta   90.00
_cell.angle_gamma   90.00
#
_symmetry.space_group_name_H-M   'P 1'
#
loop_
_entity.id
_entity.type
_entity.pdbx_description
1 polymer ?
#
loop_
_entity_poly.entity_id
_entity_poly.type
_entity_poly.pdbx_seq_one_letter_code
_entity_poly.pdbx_strand_id
1 'polypeptide(L)'
;MKKVCIAAVISLMVLSGCNNSKSSNENGNLEEKALKTLAADSLETYVAGNSESNENEETIEETIEETIEETIRDITLYFSDYQAEYTVAETRKVEIKGSIEETVFEELKKGPENKELYGVIPEGTRLLSIQTEDGVCTVDLSEEFVSNQPGGTAAETISINSIVNTLTELEHIDSVQFRIEGNVREVLIHHALDRPIKRNENVIKN
;
A
#
# COMPACT_ATOMS: atom_id res chain seq x y z
N MET A 1 -50.75 -19.51 34.45
CA MET A 1 -50.18 -19.14 35.77
C MET A 1 -49.01 -20.08 36.07
N LYS A 2 -47.93 -19.50 36.57
CA LYS A 2 -46.54 -20.01 36.58
C LYS A 2 -46.39 -21.34 37.33
N LYS A 3 -45.65 -22.31 36.78
CA LYS A 3 -45.02 -23.40 37.54
C LYS A 3 -43.50 -23.29 37.36
N VAL A 4 -42.84 -22.97 38.47
CA VAL A 4 -41.39 -22.91 38.63
C VAL A 4 -40.91 -24.32 38.94
N CYS A 5 -39.91 -24.81 38.21
CA CYS A 5 -39.11 -25.96 38.59
C CYS A 5 -37.63 -25.58 38.38
N ILE A 6 -36.97 -25.17 39.46
CA ILE A 6 -35.51 -25.03 39.52
C ILE A 6 -34.99 -26.33 40.11
N ALA A 7 -34.37 -27.16 39.29
CA ALA A 7 -33.59 -28.30 39.74
C ALA A 7 -32.12 -27.93 39.64
N ALA A 8 -31.49 -27.77 40.80
CA ALA A 8 -30.05 -27.69 40.94
C ALA A 8 -29.48 -29.11 40.90
N VAL A 9 -28.48 -29.36 40.05
CA VAL A 9 -27.55 -30.46 40.23
C VAL A 9 -26.14 -29.91 40.13
N ILE A 10 -25.56 -29.78 41.31
CA ILE A 10 -24.16 -29.56 41.59
C ILE A 10 -23.39 -30.79 41.12
N SER A 11 -22.38 -30.61 40.27
CA SER A 11 -21.30 -31.58 40.14
C SER A 11 -19.97 -30.83 40.25
N LEU A 12 -19.39 -30.96 41.44
CA LEU A 12 -18.13 -30.40 41.87
C LEU A 12 -17.18 -31.58 42.08
N MET A 13 -16.17 -31.78 41.22
CA MET A 13 -14.95 -32.52 41.58
C MET A 13 -13.78 -32.08 40.68
N VAL A 14 -12.94 -31.15 41.09
CA VAL A 14 -11.72 -31.18 41.94
C VAL A 14 -10.38 -31.57 41.27
N LEU A 15 -9.39 -30.71 41.56
CA LEU A 15 -7.95 -30.96 41.81
C LEU A 15 -6.98 -31.07 40.62
N SER A 16 -6.10 -30.07 40.44
CA SER A 16 -4.75 -30.06 41.04
C SER A 16 -3.81 -29.00 40.39
N GLY A 17 -3.32 -28.06 41.21
CA GLY A 17 -1.88 -27.81 41.42
C GLY A 17 -0.98 -27.20 40.32
N CYS A 18 -0.62 -25.93 40.58
CA CYS A 18 0.75 -25.35 40.61
C CYS A 18 1.63 -25.13 39.35
N ASN A 19 1.93 -23.84 39.13
CA ASN A 19 3.27 -23.20 39.11
C ASN A 19 3.95 -22.80 37.77
N ASN A 20 4.27 -21.50 37.70
CA ASN A 20 5.43 -20.78 37.12
C ASN A 20 5.98 -21.16 35.73
N SER A 21 5.94 -20.22 34.78
CA SER A 21 7.12 -19.71 34.05
C SER A 21 6.73 -18.61 33.06
N LYS A 22 7.62 -17.62 32.88
CA LYS A 22 7.62 -16.66 31.77
C LYS A 22 7.66 -17.42 30.44
N SER A 23 6.94 -16.95 29.42
CA SER A 23 7.51 -16.77 28.08
C SER A 23 6.57 -15.97 27.19
N SER A 24 7.18 -15.33 26.21
CA SER A 24 6.75 -14.23 25.37
C SER A 24 6.10 -14.71 24.06
N ASN A 25 5.37 -13.79 23.43
CA ASN A 25 5.36 -13.49 21.99
C ASN A 25 5.11 -14.63 20.99
N GLU A 26 3.88 -14.71 20.47
CA GLU A 26 3.56 -15.35 19.18
C GLU A 26 2.40 -14.59 18.52
N ASN A 27 2.67 -13.60 17.67
CA ASN A 27 1.67 -13.09 16.71
C ASN A 27 2.30 -12.57 15.39
N GLY A 28 3.60 -12.79 15.14
CA GLY A 28 4.29 -12.31 13.93
C GLY A 28 4.43 -13.32 12.77
N ASN A 29 3.98 -14.57 12.92
CA ASN A 29 4.35 -15.66 11.99
C ASN A 29 3.42 -15.81 10.77
N LEU A 30 2.18 -15.34 10.83
CA LEU A 30 1.18 -15.71 9.81
C LEU A 30 1.37 -14.98 8.46
N GLU A 31 1.85 -13.74 8.46
CA GLU A 31 2.15 -13.00 7.23
C GLU A 31 3.48 -13.46 6.60
N GLU A 32 4.51 -13.68 7.42
CA GLU A 32 5.82 -14.18 6.97
C GLU A 32 5.71 -15.57 6.32
N LYS A 33 4.88 -16.45 6.89
CA LYS A 33 4.64 -17.79 6.35
C LYS A 33 3.90 -17.75 5.00
N ALA A 34 2.99 -16.81 4.83
CA ALA A 34 2.26 -16.63 3.56
C ALA A 34 3.19 -16.10 2.45
N LEU A 35 4.06 -15.13 2.78
CA LEU A 35 5.08 -14.58 1.89
C LEU A 35 6.11 -15.65 1.47
N LYS A 36 6.60 -16.47 2.42
CA LYS A 36 7.52 -17.59 2.12
C LYS A 36 6.89 -18.65 1.21
N THR A 37 5.59 -18.90 1.34
CA THR A 37 4.87 -19.88 0.50
C THR A 37 4.69 -19.38 -0.93
N LEU A 38 4.40 -18.08 -1.12
CA LEU A 38 4.25 -17.45 -2.45
C LEU A 38 5.59 -17.33 -3.19
N ALA A 39 6.68 -17.08 -2.46
CA ALA A 39 8.04 -17.08 -2.99
C ALA A 39 8.50 -18.48 -3.44
N ALA A 40 8.15 -19.52 -2.68
CA ALA A 40 8.45 -20.92 -3.04
C ALA A 40 7.66 -21.38 -4.28
N ASP A 41 6.39 -21.01 -4.41
CA ASP A 41 5.53 -21.35 -5.56
C ASP A 41 6.03 -20.70 -6.87
N SER A 42 6.57 -19.49 -6.76
CA SER A 42 7.19 -18.77 -7.90
C SER A 42 8.51 -19.40 -8.35
N LEU A 43 9.22 -20.12 -7.47
CA LEU A 43 10.49 -20.79 -7.77
C LEU A 43 10.32 -22.22 -8.33
N GLU A 44 9.28 -22.97 -7.96
CA GLU A 44 9.06 -24.33 -8.50
C GLU A 44 8.86 -24.32 -10.03
N THR A 45 8.30 -23.25 -10.58
CA THR A 45 8.14 -23.06 -12.04
C THR A 45 9.48 -22.82 -12.74
N TYR A 46 10.49 -22.30 -12.04
CA TYR A 46 11.84 -22.05 -12.56
C TYR A 46 12.75 -23.28 -12.42
N VAL A 47 12.54 -24.11 -11.39
CA VAL A 47 13.38 -25.27 -11.05
C VAL A 47 13.01 -26.54 -11.85
N ALA A 48 11.83 -26.61 -12.47
CA ALA A 48 11.44 -27.73 -13.34
C ALA A 48 12.33 -27.93 -14.59
N GLY A 49 13.24 -27.00 -14.88
CA GLY A 49 14.15 -27.04 -16.02
C GLY A 49 15.58 -27.53 -15.73
N ASN A 50 15.98 -27.73 -14.47
CA ASN A 50 17.37 -28.05 -14.14
C ASN A 50 17.45 -29.14 -13.06
N SER A 51 17.59 -30.39 -13.49
CA SER A 51 17.84 -31.53 -12.61
C SER A 51 19.29 -31.51 -12.09
N GLU A 52 19.43 -31.72 -10.78
CA GLU A 52 20.64 -32.07 -10.02
C GLU A 52 21.62 -30.94 -9.68
N SER A 53 21.47 -30.35 -8.49
CA SER A 53 22.40 -30.59 -7.38
C SER A 53 21.95 -29.87 -6.10
N ASN A 54 22.13 -30.59 -4.99
CA ASN A 54 21.90 -30.23 -3.60
C ASN A 54 22.73 -28.99 -3.22
N GLU A 55 22.10 -27.81 -3.13
CA GLU A 55 22.70 -26.60 -2.55
C GLU A 55 21.90 -26.17 -1.30
N ASN A 56 22.65 -25.77 -0.29
CA ASN A 56 22.28 -25.76 1.12
C ASN A 56 21.18 -24.73 1.44
N GLU A 57 20.15 -25.18 2.16
CA GLU A 57 18.98 -24.40 2.60
C GLU A 57 19.35 -23.11 3.37
N GLU A 58 20.49 -23.13 4.09
CA GLU A 58 21.03 -22.01 4.88
C GLU A 58 21.61 -20.88 4.00
N THR A 59 22.17 -21.21 2.83
CA THR A 59 22.72 -20.22 1.88
C THR A 59 21.61 -19.48 1.12
N ILE A 60 20.44 -20.10 1.00
CA ILE A 60 19.28 -19.53 0.31
C ILE A 60 18.59 -18.49 1.21
N GLU A 61 18.44 -18.73 2.52
CA GLU A 61 17.86 -17.75 3.45
C GLU A 61 18.71 -16.48 3.58
N GLU A 62 20.04 -16.62 3.69
CA GLU A 62 20.96 -15.49 3.81
C GLU A 62 21.01 -14.65 2.51
N THR A 63 20.99 -15.29 1.34
CA THR A 63 20.93 -14.60 0.04
C THR A 63 19.58 -13.90 -0.18
N ILE A 64 18.48 -14.48 0.33
CA ILE A 64 17.15 -13.87 0.27
C ILE A 64 17.07 -12.64 1.18
N GLU A 65 17.57 -12.72 2.43
CA GLU A 65 17.59 -11.56 3.34
C GLU A 65 18.43 -10.41 2.78
N GLU A 66 19.61 -10.70 2.20
CA GLU A 66 20.46 -9.68 1.57
C GLU A 66 19.79 -9.05 0.34
N THR A 67 19.11 -9.84 -0.49
CA THR A 67 18.35 -9.34 -1.65
C THR A 67 17.15 -8.48 -1.22
N ILE A 68 16.46 -8.83 -0.12
CA ILE A 68 15.33 -8.06 0.40
C ILE A 68 15.83 -6.71 0.92
N GLU A 69 16.95 -6.66 1.65
CA GLU A 69 17.54 -5.39 2.12
C GLU A 69 17.90 -4.45 0.97
N GLU A 70 18.37 -4.96 -0.18
CA GLU A 70 18.67 -4.13 -1.37
C GLU A 70 17.42 -3.54 -2.06
N THR A 71 16.22 -4.07 -1.78
CA THR A 71 14.96 -3.56 -2.34
C THR A 71 14.23 -2.57 -1.44
N ILE A 72 14.69 -2.34 -0.21
CA ILE A 72 14.07 -1.39 0.71
C ILE A 72 14.52 0.05 0.39
N ARG A 73 13.57 0.95 0.18
CA ARG A 73 13.83 2.37 -0.06
C ARG A 73 12.99 3.27 0.83
N ASP A 74 13.54 4.41 1.20
CA ASP A 74 12.77 5.52 1.74
C ASP A 74 12.01 6.19 0.59
N ILE A 75 10.69 6.29 0.70
CA ILE A 75 9.85 7.01 -0.24
C ILE A 75 9.12 8.14 0.47
N THR A 76 8.83 9.23 -0.24
CA THR A 76 8.05 10.35 0.27
C THR A 76 6.68 10.39 -0.41
N LEU A 77 5.64 10.38 0.41
CA LEU A 77 4.23 10.36 0.00
C LEU A 77 3.54 11.64 0.47
N TYR A 78 2.64 12.18 -0.33
CA TYR A 78 1.93 13.42 -0.04
C TYR A 78 0.46 13.18 0.26
N PHE A 79 0.02 13.46 1.48
CA PHE A 79 -1.37 13.28 1.92
C PHE A 79 -2.06 14.60 2.22
N SER A 80 -3.39 14.60 2.31
CA SER A 80 -4.16 15.81 2.62
C SER A 80 -4.04 16.17 4.10
N ASP A 81 -3.96 17.47 4.40
CA ASP A 81 -4.28 17.95 5.74
C ASP A 81 -5.80 17.95 5.98
N TYR A 82 -6.23 18.22 7.23
CA TYR A 82 -7.65 18.18 7.62
C TYR A 82 -8.55 19.12 6.81
N GLN A 83 -8.00 20.21 6.29
CA GLN A 83 -8.78 21.22 5.57
C GLN A 83 -8.78 21.02 4.05
N ALA A 84 -8.04 20.03 3.54
CA ALA A 84 -7.77 19.86 2.11
C ALA A 84 -7.23 21.16 1.47
N GLU A 85 -6.33 21.84 2.19
CA GLU A 85 -5.67 23.06 1.71
C GLU A 85 -4.25 22.76 1.25
N TYR A 86 -3.57 21.82 1.92
CA TYR A 86 -2.19 21.45 1.62
C TYR A 86 -2.01 19.94 1.50
N THR A 87 -1.01 19.57 0.71
CA THR A 87 -0.36 18.26 0.74
C THR A 87 0.77 18.27 1.77
N VAL A 88 0.82 17.26 2.62
CA VAL A 88 1.82 17.10 3.69
C VAL A 88 2.64 15.85 3.41
N ALA A 89 3.96 15.98 3.46
CA ALA A 89 4.89 14.88 3.23
C ALA A 89 4.91 13.90 4.40
N GLU A 90 4.92 12.62 4.09
CA GLU A 90 5.16 11.49 4.98
C GLU A 90 6.21 10.57 4.34
N THR A 91 7.32 10.34 5.02
CA THR A 91 8.38 9.45 4.52
C THR A 91 8.33 8.12 5.25
N ARG A 92 8.38 7.01 4.50
CA ARG A 92 8.40 5.65 5.06
C ARG A 92 9.30 4.70 4.26
N LYS A 93 9.78 3.64 4.92
CA LYS A 93 10.55 2.56 4.30
C LYS A 93 9.63 1.53 3.68
N VAL A 94 9.84 1.24 2.40
CA VAL A 94 9.02 0.27 1.66
C VAL A 94 9.90 -0.65 0.84
N GLU A 95 9.48 -1.90 0.72
CA GLU A 95 10.04 -2.87 -0.20
C GLU A 95 9.53 -2.58 -1.61
N ILE A 96 10.42 -2.31 -2.57
CA ILE A 96 10.03 -2.06 -3.95
C ILE A 96 9.69 -3.38 -4.63
N LYS A 97 8.42 -3.53 -5.03
CA LYS A 97 7.92 -4.68 -5.80
C LYS A 97 7.59 -4.24 -7.20
N GLY A 98 8.28 -4.80 -8.20
CA GLY A 98 8.12 -4.38 -9.60
C GLY A 98 8.73 -3.01 -9.87
N SER A 99 7.95 -2.09 -10.46
CA SER A 99 8.42 -0.72 -10.73
C SER A 99 8.33 0.16 -9.48
N ILE A 100 9.23 1.15 -9.37
CA ILE A 100 9.20 2.09 -8.25
C ILE A 100 7.96 2.99 -8.31
N GLU A 101 7.51 3.35 -9.51
CA GLU A 101 6.31 4.14 -9.74
C GLU A 101 5.04 3.43 -9.24
N GLU A 102 4.90 2.15 -9.58
CA GLU A 102 3.79 1.32 -9.13
C GLU A 102 3.80 1.16 -7.60
N THR A 103 4.97 0.87 -7.02
CA THR A 103 5.10 0.76 -5.56
C THR A 103 4.71 2.06 -4.88
N VAL A 104 5.24 3.20 -5.34
CA VAL A 104 4.94 4.52 -4.76
C VAL A 104 3.44 4.86 -4.85
N PHE A 105 2.80 4.58 -5.99
CA PHE A 105 1.35 4.80 -6.12
C PHE A 105 0.54 3.90 -5.19
N GLU A 106 0.87 2.61 -5.10
CA GLU A 106 0.15 1.68 -4.23
C GLU A 106 0.34 2.02 -2.75
N GLU A 107 1.52 2.50 -2.34
CA GLU A 107 1.76 2.99 -0.98
C GLU A 107 0.96 4.26 -0.68
N LEU A 108 0.85 5.19 -1.63
CA LEU A 108 -0.03 6.36 -1.51
C LEU A 108 -1.50 5.93 -1.35
N LYS A 109 -1.95 4.93 -2.12
CA LYS A 109 -3.31 4.42 -2.07
C LYS A 109 -3.67 3.75 -0.74
N LYS A 110 -2.70 3.17 -0.03
CA LYS A 110 -2.92 2.63 1.33
C LYS A 110 -3.32 3.71 2.34
N GLY A 111 -3.03 4.97 2.06
CA GLY A 111 -3.27 6.09 2.96
C GLY A 111 -2.12 6.37 3.93
N PRO A 112 -2.23 7.42 4.74
CA PRO A 112 -1.17 7.85 5.66
C PRO A 112 -1.09 6.94 6.89
N GLU A 113 0.12 6.80 7.44
CA GLU A 113 0.33 6.23 8.78
C GLU A 113 0.08 7.30 9.87
N ASN A 114 0.34 8.56 9.54
CA ASN A 114 0.04 9.68 10.41
C ASN A 114 -1.47 9.92 10.52
N LYS A 115 -2.00 9.76 11.74
CA LYS A 115 -3.44 9.91 12.06
C LYS A 115 -3.99 11.33 11.90
N GLU A 116 -3.13 12.33 11.75
CA GLU A 116 -3.53 13.72 11.49
C GLU A 116 -3.70 14.03 10.01
N LEU A 117 -3.30 13.10 9.13
CA LEU A 117 -3.39 13.21 7.68
C LEU A 117 -4.54 12.37 7.14
N TYR A 118 -4.96 12.70 5.92
CA TYR A 118 -6.10 12.09 5.26
C TYR A 118 -5.70 11.48 3.92
N GLY A 119 -6.23 10.28 3.65
CA GLY A 119 -6.07 9.61 2.37
C GLY A 119 -6.66 10.42 1.22
N VAL A 120 -6.05 10.29 0.05
CA VAL A 120 -6.30 11.14 -1.13
C VAL A 120 -6.80 10.37 -2.34
N ILE A 121 -6.72 9.03 -2.27
CA ILE A 121 -7.21 8.12 -3.31
C ILE A 121 -8.57 7.58 -2.87
N PRO A 122 -9.63 7.76 -3.67
CA PRO A 122 -10.94 7.20 -3.37
C PRO A 122 -10.93 5.69 -3.23
N GLU A 123 -11.75 5.19 -2.30
CA GLU A 123 -11.92 3.76 -2.08
C GLU A 123 -12.38 3.06 -3.38
N GLY A 124 -11.80 1.90 -3.65
CA GLY A 124 -12.10 1.10 -4.85
C GLY A 124 -11.32 1.51 -6.11
N THR A 125 -10.57 2.61 -6.08
CA THR A 125 -9.66 2.99 -7.19
C THR A 125 -8.64 1.87 -7.44
N ARG A 126 -8.49 1.48 -8.71
CA ARG A 126 -7.46 0.54 -9.16
C ARG A 126 -6.46 1.26 -10.05
N LEU A 127 -5.18 0.93 -9.90
CA LEU A 127 -4.15 1.25 -10.88
C LEU A 127 -4.28 0.25 -12.04
N LEU A 128 -4.62 0.74 -13.23
CA LEU A 128 -4.74 -0.08 -14.43
C LEU A 128 -3.40 -0.22 -15.15
N SER A 129 -2.65 0.87 -15.24
CA SER A 129 -1.26 0.86 -15.71
C SER A 129 -0.50 2.10 -15.25
N ILE A 130 0.83 2.00 -15.19
CA ILE A 130 1.73 3.12 -14.94
C ILE A 130 2.98 2.98 -15.80
N GLN A 131 3.33 4.04 -16.54
CA GLN A 131 4.48 4.01 -17.46
C GLN A 131 5.10 5.40 -17.55
N THR A 132 6.43 5.46 -17.52
CA THR A 132 7.19 6.71 -17.65
C THR A 132 7.93 6.76 -18.98
N GLU A 133 7.70 7.81 -19.76
CA GLU A 133 8.41 8.08 -21.02
C GLU A 133 8.75 9.57 -21.10
N ASP A 134 10.01 9.90 -21.43
CA ASP A 134 10.49 11.28 -21.59
C ASP A 134 10.11 12.24 -20.43
N GLY A 135 10.22 11.78 -19.19
CA GLY A 135 9.89 12.57 -17.99
C GLY A 135 8.39 12.70 -17.69
N VAL A 136 7.53 12.05 -18.47
CA VAL A 136 6.07 12.04 -18.25
C VAL A 136 5.63 10.66 -17.75
N CYS A 137 5.16 10.61 -16.52
CA CYS A 137 4.55 9.41 -15.95
C CYS A 137 3.05 9.38 -16.29
N THR A 138 2.63 8.45 -17.15
CA THR A 138 1.23 8.21 -17.45
C THR A 138 0.65 7.24 -16.44
N VAL A 139 -0.37 7.68 -15.70
CA VAL A 139 -1.07 6.90 -14.68
C VAL A 139 -2.50 6.66 -15.17
N ASP A 140 -2.84 5.40 -15.45
CA ASP A 140 -4.17 4.99 -15.86
C ASP A 140 -4.91 4.38 -14.68
N LEU A 141 -6.05 4.98 -14.32
CA LEU A 141 -6.84 4.64 -13.16
C LEU A 141 -8.23 4.16 -13.57
N SER A 142 -8.85 3.36 -12.69
CA SER A 142 -10.23 2.94 -12.89
C SER A 142 -11.24 4.06 -12.63
N GLU A 143 -12.47 3.90 -13.13
CA GLU A 143 -13.54 4.91 -13.01
C GLU A 143 -13.85 5.31 -11.56
N GLU A 144 -13.58 4.44 -10.58
CA GLU A 144 -13.78 4.71 -9.15
C GLU A 144 -12.97 5.93 -8.66
N PHE A 145 -11.83 6.25 -9.29
CA PHE A 145 -11.09 7.48 -9.00
C PHE A 145 -11.94 8.74 -9.22
N VAL A 146 -12.86 8.67 -10.18
CA VAL A 146 -13.79 9.77 -10.51
C VAL A 146 -15.10 9.61 -9.75
N SER A 147 -15.72 8.43 -9.80
CA SER A 147 -17.08 8.23 -9.28
C SER A 147 -17.16 8.25 -7.75
N ASN A 148 -16.08 7.88 -7.07
CA ASN A 148 -16.05 7.79 -5.60
C ASN A 148 -15.36 9.01 -4.96
N GLN A 149 -14.98 10.01 -5.77
CA GLN A 149 -14.42 11.23 -5.24
C GLN A 149 -15.44 11.91 -4.32
N PRO A 150 -15.05 12.36 -3.11
CA PRO A 150 -15.96 13.04 -2.17
C PRO A 150 -16.56 14.34 -2.73
N GLY A 151 -16.01 14.82 -3.86
CA GLY A 151 -16.46 15.99 -4.59
C GLY A 151 -15.92 17.30 -4.03
N GLY A 152 -16.03 18.36 -4.83
CA GLY A 152 -15.60 19.70 -4.46
C GLY A 152 -14.16 19.99 -4.92
N THR A 153 -13.96 21.22 -5.38
CA THR A 153 -12.71 21.65 -6.02
C THR A 153 -11.50 21.48 -5.11
N ALA A 154 -11.63 21.70 -3.80
CA ALA A 154 -10.51 21.54 -2.86
C ALA A 154 -10.04 20.07 -2.77
N ALA A 155 -10.97 19.13 -2.55
CA ALA A 155 -10.64 17.71 -2.47
C ALA A 155 -10.06 17.19 -3.80
N GLU A 156 -10.64 17.60 -4.94
CA GLU A 156 -10.11 17.29 -6.27
C GLU A 156 -8.69 17.84 -6.48
N THR A 157 -8.46 19.11 -6.11
CA THR A 157 -7.13 19.74 -6.20
C THR A 157 -6.12 18.94 -5.40
N ILE A 158 -6.44 18.62 -4.14
CA ILE A 158 -5.48 17.92 -3.27
C ILE A 158 -5.25 16.49 -3.72
N SER A 159 -6.28 15.74 -4.15
CA SER A 159 -6.08 14.40 -4.71
C SER A 159 -5.11 14.40 -5.90
N ILE A 160 -5.30 15.32 -6.86
CA ILE A 160 -4.41 15.44 -8.02
C ILE A 160 -2.99 15.81 -7.58
N ASN A 161 -2.84 16.89 -6.79
CA ASN A 161 -1.52 17.37 -6.41
C ASN A 161 -0.78 16.37 -5.51
N SER A 162 -1.48 15.61 -4.68
CA SER A 162 -0.88 14.53 -3.89
C SER A 162 -0.24 13.45 -4.77
N ILE A 163 -0.95 12.98 -5.79
CA ILE A 163 -0.40 11.99 -6.73
C ILE A 163 0.79 12.58 -7.49
N VAL A 164 0.62 13.79 -8.02
CA VAL A 164 1.67 14.46 -8.81
C VAL A 164 2.91 14.71 -7.97
N ASN A 165 2.77 15.32 -6.79
CA ASN A 165 3.89 15.64 -5.91
C ASN A 165 4.60 14.36 -5.44
N THR A 166 3.84 13.30 -5.14
CA THR A 166 4.40 11.99 -4.77
C THR A 166 5.22 11.36 -5.91
N LEU A 167 4.67 11.27 -7.12
CA LEU A 167 5.38 10.65 -8.24
C LEU A 167 6.57 11.50 -8.71
N THR A 168 6.50 12.82 -8.60
CA THR A 168 7.59 13.73 -8.95
C THR A 168 8.69 13.84 -7.88
N GLU A 169 8.60 13.10 -6.76
CA GLU A 169 9.78 12.84 -5.90
C GLU A 169 10.78 11.91 -6.60
N LEU A 170 10.31 11.13 -7.59
CA LEU A 170 11.19 10.32 -8.42
C LEU A 170 11.88 11.24 -9.44
N GLU A 171 13.20 11.39 -9.34
CA GLU A 171 13.97 12.38 -10.09
C GLU A 171 13.82 12.28 -11.62
N HIS A 172 13.43 11.11 -12.15
CA HIS A 172 13.20 10.89 -13.57
C HIS A 172 11.78 11.24 -14.04
N ILE A 173 10.91 11.76 -13.17
CA ILE A 173 9.52 12.14 -13.46
C ILE A 173 9.35 13.65 -13.26
N ASP A 174 9.14 14.37 -14.35
CA ASP A 174 8.89 15.82 -14.36
C ASP A 174 7.40 16.15 -14.20
N SER A 175 6.52 15.27 -14.67
CA SER A 175 5.08 15.49 -14.71
C SER A 175 4.27 14.19 -14.80
N VAL A 176 2.98 14.28 -14.46
CA VAL A 176 2.06 13.13 -14.46
C VAL A 176 0.90 13.39 -15.42
N GLN A 177 0.66 12.46 -16.34
CA GLN A 177 -0.53 12.43 -17.20
C GLN A 177 -1.54 11.42 -16.65
N PHE A 178 -2.75 11.88 -16.34
CA PHE A 178 -3.82 11.00 -15.90
C PHE A 178 -4.58 10.41 -17.09
N ARG A 179 -4.98 9.14 -16.97
CA ARG A 179 -5.96 8.47 -17.81
C ARG A 179 -6.99 7.78 -16.93
N ILE A 180 -8.22 7.69 -17.42
CA ILE A 180 -9.32 6.98 -16.78
C ILE A 180 -9.83 5.94 -17.77
N GLU A 181 -9.75 4.67 -17.38
CA GLU A 181 -10.15 3.54 -18.23
C GLU A 181 -9.50 3.63 -19.63
N GLY A 182 -8.19 3.92 -19.69
CA GLY A 182 -7.40 4.02 -20.91
C GLY A 182 -7.52 5.34 -21.67
N ASN A 183 -8.45 6.22 -21.29
CA ASN A 183 -8.75 7.46 -22.00
C ASN A 183 -8.23 8.70 -21.27
N VAL A 184 -7.65 9.64 -22.03
CA VAL A 184 -7.40 10.99 -21.50
C VAL A 184 -8.75 11.70 -21.38
N ARG A 185 -9.14 12.02 -20.15
CA ARG A 185 -10.36 12.78 -19.86
C ARG A 185 -10.02 14.26 -19.85
N GLU A 186 -10.91 15.11 -20.35
CA GLU A 186 -10.64 16.55 -20.35
C GLU A 186 -10.63 17.12 -18.93
N VAL A 187 -11.53 16.65 -18.05
CA VAL A 187 -11.73 17.23 -16.71
C VAL A 187 -12.01 16.14 -15.67
N LEU A 188 -11.34 16.22 -14.52
CA LEU A 188 -11.78 15.62 -13.25
C LEU A 188 -12.73 16.61 -12.56
N ILE A 189 -14.01 16.56 -12.94
CA ILE A 189 -15.10 17.42 -12.45
C ILE A 189 -14.84 18.93 -12.64
N HIS A 190 -13.82 19.53 -12.01
CA HIS A 190 -13.38 20.91 -12.18
C HIS A 190 -11.90 21.10 -12.61
N HIS A 191 -11.07 20.04 -12.62
CA HIS A 191 -9.64 20.14 -12.96
C HIS A 191 -9.31 19.54 -14.32
N ALA A 192 -8.58 20.29 -15.15
CA ALA A 192 -8.13 19.79 -16.45
C ALA A 192 -7.14 18.63 -16.30
N LEU A 193 -7.48 17.49 -16.90
CA LEU A 193 -6.61 16.29 -17.00
C LEU A 193 -6.12 16.04 -18.44
N ASP A 194 -6.45 16.94 -19.37
CA ASP A 194 -6.14 16.85 -20.81
C ASP A 194 -4.65 16.97 -21.16
N ARG A 195 -3.82 17.26 -20.16
CA ARG A 195 -2.37 17.46 -20.30
C ARG A 195 -1.60 17.00 -19.06
N PRO A 196 -0.29 16.74 -19.19
CA PRO A 196 0.54 16.40 -18.04
C PRO A 196 0.57 17.53 -17.01
N ILE A 197 0.44 17.16 -15.74
CA ILE A 197 0.41 18.06 -14.60
C ILE A 197 1.77 18.00 -13.90
N LYS A 198 2.35 19.17 -13.66
CA LYS A 198 3.64 19.31 -12.98
C LYS A 198 3.46 19.45 -11.48
N ARG A 199 4.53 19.11 -10.75
CA ARG A 199 4.67 19.35 -9.32
C ARG A 199 4.24 20.77 -8.93
N ASN A 200 3.54 20.87 -7.81
CA ASN A 200 3.02 22.14 -7.31
C ASN A 200 3.53 22.39 -5.89
N GLU A 201 4.63 23.13 -5.78
CA GLU A 201 5.24 23.50 -4.50
C GLU A 201 4.33 24.39 -3.64
N ASN A 202 3.38 25.12 -4.25
CA ASN A 202 2.55 26.08 -3.50
C ASN A 202 1.52 25.42 -2.59
N VAL A 203 1.24 24.14 -2.82
CA VAL A 203 0.32 23.35 -1.98
C VAL A 203 1.08 22.41 -1.05
N ILE A 204 2.41 22.41 -1.06
CA ILE A 204 3.20 21.62 -0.11
C ILE A 204 3.31 22.40 1.19
N LYS A 205 2.93 21.76 2.30
CA LYS A 205 3.02 22.35 3.63
C LYS A 205 4.49 22.41 4.07
N ASN A 206 4.97 23.62 4.34
CA ASN A 206 6.31 23.88 4.88
C ASN A 206 6.48 23.41 6.33
#